data_AF-A0A7C1A9J2-F1
#
_entry.id   AF-A0A7C1A9J2-F1
#
_cell.length_a   1.000
_cell.length_b   1.000
_cell.length_c   1.000
_cell.angle_alpha   90.00
_cell.angle_beta   90.00
_cell.angle_gamma   90.00
#
_symmetry.space_group_name_H-M   'P 1'
#
loop_
_entity.id
_entity.type
_entity.pdbx_description
1 polymer ?
#
loop_
_entity_poly.entity_id
_entity_poly.type
_entity_poly.pdbx_seq_one_letter_code
_entity_poly.pdbx_strand_id
1 'polypeptide(L)' 'MSEILKEALERINKGETIALVTIVETKGSTPREVGAKIVVGKDGLIAGTIGGGITEAKVIEE' A
#
# COMPACT_ATOMS: atom_id res chain seq x y z
N MET A 1 11.19 -4.16 3.37
CA MET A 1 10.01 -5.03 3.64
C MET A 1 9.48 -4.86 5.06
N SER A 2 10.34 -4.81 6.10
CA SER A 2 9.87 -4.59 7.48
C SER A 2 9.29 -3.18 7.73
N GLU A 3 9.79 -2.14 7.07
CA GLU A 3 9.34 -0.74 7.29
C GLU A 3 7.84 -0.53 7.06
N ILE A 4 7.28 -1.10 5.99
CA ILE A 4 5.84 -0.96 5.69
C ILE A 4 4.98 -1.64 6.75
N LEU A 5 5.41 -2.81 7.24
CA LEU A 5 4.70 -3.53 8.28
C LEU A 5 4.85 -2.86 9.65
N LYS A 6 6.00 -2.22 9.92
CA LYS A 6 6.19 -1.40 11.12
C LYS A 6 5.27 -0.20 11.11
N GLU A 7 5.21 0.55 10.00
CA GLU A 7 4.29 1.69 9.86
C GLU A 7 2.84 1.23 10.05
N ALA A 8 2.46 0.11 9.44
CA ALA A 8 1.12 -0.45 9.61
C ALA A 8 0.81 -0.76 11.09
N LEU A 9 1.75 -1.38 11.81
CA LEU A 9 1.61 -1.68 13.23
C LEU A 9 1.54 -0.41 14.09
N GLU A 10 2.36 0.60 13.80
CA GLU A 10 2.33 1.88 14.51
C GLU A 10 0.98 2.58 14.36
N ARG A 11 0.40 2.57 13.16
CA ARG A 11 -0.93 3.12 12.87
C ARG A 11 -2.02 2.37 13.62
N ILE A 12 -1.99 1.04 13.59
CA ILE A 12 -2.92 0.19 14.33
C ILE A 12 -2.82 0.46 15.84
N ASN A 13 -1.61 0.58 16.38
CA ASN A 13 -1.38 0.87 17.80
C ASN A 13 -1.88 2.26 18.22
N LYS A 14 -1.96 3.21 17.29
CA LYS A 14 -2.58 4.54 17.49
C LYS A 14 -4.11 4.51 17.38
N GLY A 15 -4.71 3.36 17.08
CA GLY A 15 -6.16 3.20 16.88
C GLY A 15 -6.64 3.64 15.49
N GLU A 16 -5.72 3.86 14.55
CA GLU A 16 -6.08 4.22 13.18
C GLU A 16 -6.56 2.99 12.40
N THR A 17 -7.61 3.18 11.58
CA THR A 17 -8.05 2.17 10.62
C THR A 17 -7.22 2.28 9.35
N ILE A 18 -6.62 1.17 8.94
CA ILE A 18 -5.76 1.10 7.74
C ILE A 18 -6.10 -0.12 6.88
N ALA A 19 -5.71 -0.07 5.61
CA ALA A 19 -5.67 -1.18 4.68
C ALA A 19 -4.21 -1.47 4.28
N LEU A 20 -3.80 -2.73 4.38
CA LEU A 20 -2.52 -3.20 3.85
C LEU A 20 -2.76 -3.86 2.50
N VAL A 21 -2.28 -3.22 1.43
CA VAL A 21 -2.45 -3.73 0.06
C VAL A 21 -1.17 -4.41 -0.38
N THR A 22 -1.30 -5.55 -1.06
CA THR A 22 -0.16 -6.31 -1.61
C THR A 22 -0.42 -6.66 -3.06
N ILE A 23 0.57 -6.43 -3.92
CA ILE A 23 0.53 -6.95 -5.29
C ILE A 23 0.69 -8.46 -5.24
N VAL A 24 -0.32 -9.20 -5.67
CA VAL A 24 -0.32 -10.67 -5.71
C VAL A 24 0.05 -11.22 -7.08
N GLU A 25 -0.14 -10.43 -8.14
CA GLU A 25 0.17 -10.80 -9.52
C GLU A 25 0.45 -9.52 -10.32
N THR A 26 1.31 -9.62 -11.33
CA THR A 26 1.52 -8.58 -12.34
C THR A 26 1.47 -9.18 -13.75
N LYS A 27 1.04 -8.38 -14.74
CA LYS A 27 0.97 -8.80 -16.13
C LYS A 27 1.68 -7.78 -17.02
N GLY A 28 2.64 -8.25 -17.82
CA GLY A 28 3.47 -7.38 -18.67
C GLY A 28 4.54 -6.62 -17.86
N SER A 29 5.03 -5.51 -18.41
CA SER A 29 5.99 -4.64 -17.72
C SER A 29 5.29 -3.70 -16.76
N THR A 30 5.27 -4.06 -15.47
CA THR A 30 4.75 -3.20 -14.40
C THR A 30 5.89 -2.52 -13.64
N PRO A 31 5.69 -1.28 -13.16
CA PRO A 31 6.72 -0.52 -12.44
C PRO A 31 7.08 -1.11 -11.05
N ARG A 32 6.27 -2.04 -10.52
CA ARG A 32 6.53 -2.78 -9.29
C ARG A 32 6.32 -4.27 -9.53
N GLU A 33 7.00 -5.07 -8.71
CA GLU A 33 6.94 -6.53 -8.75
C GLU A 33 5.90 -7.07 -7.75
N VAL A 34 5.54 -8.34 -7.95
CA VAL A 34 4.73 -9.11 -7.00
C VAL A 34 5.37 -9.07 -5.60
N GLY A 35 4.54 -8.90 -4.58
CA GLY A 35 4.97 -8.76 -3.19
C GLY A 35 5.22 -7.33 -2.75
N ALA A 36 5.20 -6.34 -3.65
CA ALA A 36 5.17 -4.93 -3.25
C ALA A 36 3.93 -4.65 -2.40
N LYS A 37 4.10 -3.83 -1.36
CA LYS A 37 3.04 -3.49 -0.40
C LYS A 37 2.90 -1.98 -0.27
N ILE A 38 1.69 -1.55 0.07
CA ILE A 38 1.40 -0.19 0.54
C ILE A 38 0.47 -0.21 1.73
N VAL A 39 0.51 0.85 2.53
CA VAL A 39 -0.43 1.11 3.62
C VAL A 39 -1.28 2.30 3.22
N VAL A 40 -2.59 2.13 3.29
CA VAL A 40 -3.59 3.16 2.99
C VAL A 40 -4.39 3.41 4.26
N GLY A 41 -4.58 4.68 4.61
CA GLY A 41 -5.44 5.11 5.70
C GLY A 41 -6.69 5.80 5.16
N LYS A 42 -7.52 6.31 6.07
CA LYS A 42 -8.72 7.09 5.70
C LYS A 42 -8.44 8.29 4.80
N ASP A 43 -7.28 8.92 4.99
CA ASP A 43 -6.88 10.14 4.27
C ASP A 43 -6.04 9.82 3.02
N GLY A 44 -5.91 8.55 2.65
CA GLY A 44 -5.18 8.09 1.47
C GLY A 44 -3.87 7.36 1.80
N LEU A 45 -2.88 7.47 0.90
CA LEU A 45 -1.62 6.73 1.00
C LEU A 45 -0.81 7.14 2.23
N ILE A 46 -0.49 6.19 3.09
CA ILE A 46 0.37 6.38 4.25
C ILE A 46 1.84 6.07 3.91
N ALA A 47 2.09 4.90 3.29
CA ALA A 47 3.44 4.44 3.01
C ALA A 47 3.54 3.44 1.85
N GLY A 48 4.69 3.46 1.18
CA GLY A 48 5.00 2.58 0.05
C GLY A 48 4.56 3.14 -1.29
N THR A 49 4.78 2.36 -2.35
CA THR A 49 4.28 2.64 -3.70
C THR A 49 4.15 1.33 -4.48
N ILE A 50 3.06 1.18 -5.24
CA ILE A 50 2.81 0.05 -6.14
C ILE A 50 3.05 0.41 -7.61
N GLY A 51 3.63 1.57 -7.89
CA GLY A 51 3.97 1.95 -9.27
C GLY A 51 3.73 3.41 -9.64
N GLY A 52 3.09 4.20 -8.78
CA GLY A 52 2.69 5.57 -9.10
C GLY A 52 1.43 5.68 -9.97
N GLY A 53 0.81 6.86 -9.95
CA GLY A 53 -0.22 7.26 -10.92
C GLY A 53 -1.60 6.65 -10.69
N ILE A 54 -2.25 6.22 -11.78
CA ILE A 54 -3.66 5.80 -11.79
C ILE A 54 -3.89 4.55 -10.91
N THR A 55 -2.95 3.61 -10.89
CA THR A 55 -3.08 2.38 -10.10
C THR A 55 -3.12 2.67 -8.61
N GLU A 56 -2.31 3.63 -8.13
CA GLU A 56 -2.35 4.05 -6.72
C GLU A 56 -3.63 4.81 -6.39
N ALA A 57 -4.05 5.73 -7.25
CA ALA A 57 -5.29 6.47 -7.07
C ALA A 57 -6.50 5.51 -6.96
N LYS A 58 -6.60 4.55 -7.86
CA LYS A 58 -7.69 3.56 -7.85
C LYS A 58 -7.73 2.73 -6.57
N VAL A 59 -6.57 2.33 -6.06
CA VAL A 59 -6.47 1.54 -4.81
C VAL A 59 -6.81 2.37 -3.57
N ILE A 60 -6.60 3.69 -3.61
CA ILE A 60 -6.98 4.60 -2.53
C ILE A 60 -8.50 4.87 -2.53
N GLU A 61 -9.14 4.84 -3.70
CA GLU A 61 -10.58 5.07 -3.86
C GLU A 61 -11.46 3.84 -3.53
N GLU A 62 -10.89 2.64 -3.46
CA GLU A 62 -11.60 1.37 -3.25
C GLU A 62 -11.72 1.00 -1.76
#